data_AF-A0A7X6NXY9-F1
#
_entry.id   AF-A0A7X6NXY9-F1
#
_cell.length_a   1.000
_cell.length_b   1.000
_cell.length_c   1.000
_cell.angle_alpha   90.00
_cell.angle_beta   90.00
_cell.angle_gamma   90.00
#
_symmetry.space_group_name_H-M   'P 1'
#
loop_
_entity.id
_entity.type
_entity.pdbx_description
1 polymer ?
#
loop_
_entity_poly.entity_id
_entity_poly.type
_entity_poly.pdbx_seq_one_letter_code
_entity_poly.pdbx_strand_id
1 'polypeptide(L)'
;SHAVACVLDAPRDVVHNEIFNVGSDSSNYQVRQIAEIIGGLIPGCELIFGDSSADKRNYRADFTKIHEQLPGFECAWNVERGAKELIDIFDRIGFDEELYRFRGHTRIKQIRHLLDTGQIDDDFFWR
;
A
#
# COMPACT_ATOMS: atom_id res chain seq x y z
N SER A 1 -5.90 -11.97 -7.47
CA SER A 1 -6.77 -10.78 -7.62
C SER A 1 -8.24 -11.19 -7.58
N HIS A 2 -8.82 -11.31 -6.38
CA HIS A 2 -10.17 -11.88 -6.20
C HIS A 2 -11.27 -11.04 -6.88
N ALA A 3 -11.32 -9.72 -6.66
CA ALA A 3 -12.27 -8.82 -7.33
C ALA A 3 -12.26 -8.94 -8.86
N VAL A 4 -11.07 -9.03 -9.47
CA VAL A 4 -10.94 -9.16 -10.92
C VAL A 4 -11.57 -10.46 -11.41
N ALA A 5 -11.36 -11.57 -10.70
CA ALA A 5 -12.02 -12.84 -11.03
C ALA A 5 -13.54 -12.72 -10.92
N CYS A 6 -14.06 -12.14 -9.84
CA CYS A 6 -15.50 -11.92 -9.67
C CYS A 6 -16.11 -11.07 -10.80
N VAL A 7 -15.39 -10.05 -11.28
CA VAL A 7 -15.83 -9.23 -12.42
C VAL A 7 -15.87 -10.04 -13.72
N LEU A 8 -14.90 -10.94 -13.94
CA LEU A 8 -14.86 -11.79 -15.14
C LEU A 8 -15.96 -12.85 -15.14
N ASP A 9 -16.34 -13.34 -13.96
CA ASP A 9 -17.39 -14.36 -13.79
C ASP A 9 -18.81 -13.76 -13.79
N ALA A 10 -18.94 -12.45 -13.56
CA ALA A 10 -20.23 -11.78 -13.45
C ALA A 10 -20.91 -11.53 -14.82
N PRO A 11 -22.25 -11.49 -14.88
CA PRO A 11 -22.98 -11.13 -16.09
C PRO A 11 -22.56 -9.75 -16.62
N ARG A 12 -22.41 -9.64 -17.94
CA ARG A 12 -21.93 -8.41 -18.59
C ARG A 12 -22.80 -7.20 -18.26
N ASP A 13 -24.11 -7.36 -18.21
CA ASP A 13 -25.08 -6.31 -17.89
C ASP A 13 -24.95 -5.77 -16.45
N VAL A 14 -24.32 -6.54 -15.55
CA VAL A 14 -24.01 -6.11 -14.17
C VAL A 14 -22.71 -5.31 -14.08
N VAL A 15 -21.72 -5.59 -14.94
CA VAL A 15 -20.35 -5.03 -14.79
C VAL A 15 -19.94 -4.06 -15.91
N HIS A 16 -20.63 -4.07 -17.04
CA HIS A 16 -20.25 -3.24 -18.18
C HIS A 16 -20.42 -1.75 -17.87
N ASN A 17 -19.33 -1.00 -17.99
CA ASN A 17 -19.30 0.45 -17.76
C ASN A 17 -19.59 0.85 -16.30
N GLU A 18 -19.49 -0.10 -15.37
CA GLU A 18 -19.67 0.14 -13.96
C GLU A 18 -18.34 0.45 -13.27
N ILE A 19 -18.38 1.39 -12.32
CA ILE A 19 -17.26 1.72 -11.44
C ILE A 19 -17.50 1.07 -10.07
N PHE A 20 -16.48 0.40 -9.53
CA PHE A 20 -16.52 -0.23 -8.22
C PHE A 20 -15.37 0.29 -7.35
N ASN A 21 -15.68 0.65 -6.11
CA ASN A 21 -14.65 0.71 -5.06
C ASN A 21 -14.34 -0.73 -4.66
N VAL A 22 -13.06 -1.12 -4.66
CA VAL A 22 -12.64 -2.48 -4.31
C VAL A 22 -12.12 -2.49 -2.88
N GLY A 23 -12.87 -3.09 -1.96
CA GLY A 23 -12.53 -3.10 -0.54
C GLY A 23 -13.70 -3.50 0.36
N SER A 24 -13.60 -3.14 1.63
CA SER A 24 -14.62 -3.41 2.65
C SER A 24 -14.85 -2.16 3.49
N ASP A 25 -16.09 -1.90 3.91
CA ASP A 25 -16.40 -0.78 4.79
C ASP A 25 -15.69 -0.89 6.14
N SER A 26 -15.39 -2.12 6.58
CA SER A 26 -14.56 -2.39 7.76
C SER A 26 -13.10 -1.97 7.60
N SER A 27 -12.67 -1.63 6.38
CA SER A 27 -11.31 -1.17 6.06
C SER A 27 -11.16 0.35 5.96
N ASN A 28 -12.19 1.12 6.33
CA ASN A 28 -12.08 2.57 6.49
C ASN A 28 -11.37 2.91 7.81
N TYR A 29 -10.04 2.77 7.83
CA TYR A 29 -9.19 3.06 8.99
C TYR A 29 -8.69 4.52 9.01
N GLN A 30 -8.51 5.05 10.22
CA GLN A 30 -7.67 6.22 10.43
C GLN A 30 -6.19 5.82 10.42
N VAL A 31 -5.31 6.70 9.96
CA VAL A 31 -3.84 6.48 9.97
C VAL A 31 -3.36 6.10 11.37
N ARG A 32 -3.94 6.70 12.43
CA ARG A 32 -3.65 6.34 13.82
C ARG A 32 -3.95 4.87 14.12
N GLN A 33 -5.12 4.39 13.71
CA GLN A 33 -5.52 2.99 13.94
C GLN A 33 -4.59 2.01 13.21
N ILE A 34 -4.16 2.37 12.00
CA ILE A 34 -3.19 1.58 11.23
C ILE A 34 -1.86 1.51 12.01
N ALA A 35 -1.36 2.64 12.50
CA ALA A 35 -0.12 2.71 13.29
C ALA A 35 -0.21 1.90 14.59
N GLU A 36 -1.33 1.98 15.30
CA GLU A 36 -1.59 1.20 16.53
C GLU A 36 -1.61 -0.32 16.27
N ILE A 37 -2.30 -0.76 15.21
CA ILE A 37 -2.32 -2.18 14.81
C ILE A 37 -0.90 -2.66 14.51
N ILE A 38 -0.15 -1.92 13.70
CA ILE A 38 1.22 -2.30 13.32
C ILE A 38 2.15 -2.30 14.54
N GLY A 39 2.10 -1.25 15.38
CA GLY A 39 2.93 -1.14 16.57
C GLY A 39 2.70 -2.28 17.56
N GLY A 40 1.46 -2.76 17.69
CA GLY A 40 1.12 -3.91 18.51
C GLY A 40 1.70 -5.25 18.01
N LEU A 41 2.10 -5.33 16.74
CA LEU A 41 2.70 -6.54 16.16
C LEU A 41 4.23 -6.59 16.28
N ILE A 42 4.88 -5.47 16.60
CA ILE A 42 6.35 -5.35 16.59
C ILE A 42 6.85 -5.08 18.02
N PRO A 43 7.51 -6.06 18.68
CA PRO A 43 8.04 -5.87 20.01
C PRO A 43 9.00 -4.67 20.09
N GLY A 44 8.77 -3.79 21.06
CA GLY A 44 9.59 -2.58 21.25
C GLY A 44 9.32 -1.45 20.26
N CYS A 45 8.29 -1.54 19.42
CA CYS A 45 7.88 -0.44 18.56
C CYS A 45 7.24 0.70 19.39
N GLU A 46 7.83 1.88 19.33
CA GLU A 46 7.29 3.09 19.94
C GLU A 46 6.53 3.91 18.88
N LEU A 47 5.29 4.31 19.22
CA LEU A 47 4.47 5.16 18.37
C LEU A 47 4.56 6.61 18.82
N ILE A 48 4.98 7.49 17.91
CA ILE A 48 5.03 8.93 18.13
C ILE A 48 4.03 9.60 17.19
N PHE A 49 3.09 10.35 17.77
CA PHE A 49 2.10 11.14 17.02
C PHE A 49 2.46 12.62 17.12
N GLY A 50 2.73 13.26 15.97
CA GLY A 50 2.96 14.70 15.90
C GLY A 50 1.67 15.52 15.92
N ASP A 51 1.82 16.83 15.91
CA ASP A 51 0.71 17.78 15.78
C ASP A 51 -0.06 17.59 14.48
N SER A 52 -1.32 18.06 14.45
CA SER A 52 -2.17 17.95 13.27
C SER A 52 -1.48 18.61 12.06
N SER A 53 -1.19 17.81 11.04
CA SER A 53 -0.59 18.29 9.80
C SER A 53 -1.55 19.26 9.06
N ALA A 54 -1.00 20.14 8.21
CA ALA A 54 -1.81 20.98 7.32
C ALA A 54 -2.65 20.15 6.34
N ASP A 55 -2.23 18.91 6.06
CA ASP A 55 -3.00 17.94 5.29
C ASP A 55 -4.08 17.31 6.17
N LYS A 56 -5.33 17.72 5.91
CA LYS A 56 -6.56 17.24 6.55
C LYS A 56 -7.35 16.30 5.66
N ARG A 57 -6.73 15.74 4.61
CA ARG A 57 -7.45 14.84 3.69
C ARG A 57 -7.98 13.64 4.47
N ASN A 58 -9.28 13.44 4.33
CA ASN A 58 -10.02 12.33 4.91
C ASN A 58 -10.84 11.70 3.79
N TYR A 59 -10.65 10.40 3.58
CA TYR A 59 -11.37 9.63 2.58
C TYR A 59 -12.08 8.49 3.28
N ARG A 60 -13.37 8.36 3.01
CA ARG A 60 -14.17 7.20 3.36
C ARG A 60 -14.80 6.71 2.07
N ALA A 61 -14.44 5.51 1.65
CA ALA A 61 -15.03 4.88 0.50
C ALA A 61 -16.24 4.03 0.93
N ASP A 62 -17.27 4.02 0.10
CA ASP A 62 -18.43 3.14 0.22
C ASP A 62 -18.20 1.92 -0.69
N PHE A 63 -18.25 0.74 -0.09
CA PHE A 63 -18.04 -0.53 -0.78
C PHE A 63 -19.34 -1.31 -1.01
N THR A 64 -20.50 -0.76 -0.65
CA THR A 64 -21.82 -1.42 -0.77
C THR A 64 -22.02 -2.03 -2.16
N LYS A 65 -21.75 -1.25 -3.21
CA LYS A 65 -21.97 -1.68 -4.60
C LYS A 65 -21.21 -2.96 -4.98
N ILE A 66 -19.93 -3.10 -4.58
CA ILE A 66 -19.15 -4.29 -4.98
C ILE A 66 -19.67 -5.54 -4.27
N HIS A 67 -20.11 -5.42 -3.01
CA HIS A 67 -20.68 -6.53 -2.24
C HIS A 67 -22.09 -6.93 -2.71
N GLU A 68 -22.89 -5.97 -3.17
CA GLU A 68 -24.23 -6.23 -3.71
C GLU A 68 -24.18 -6.85 -5.13
N GLN A 69 -23.30 -6.33 -5.99
CA GLN A 69 -23.30 -6.71 -7.41
C GLN A 69 -22.35 -7.88 -7.73
N LEU A 70 -21.34 -8.13 -6.87
CA LEU A 70 -20.40 -9.25 -6.99
C LEU A 70 -20.44 -10.09 -5.71
N PRO A 71 -21.49 -10.90 -5.46
CA PRO A 71 -21.70 -11.60 -4.18
C PRO A 71 -20.63 -12.65 -3.82
N GLY A 72 -19.72 -12.99 -4.74
CA GLY A 72 -18.56 -13.82 -4.45
C GLY A 72 -17.34 -13.03 -3.95
N PHE A 73 -17.35 -11.69 -4.02
CA PHE A 73 -16.23 -10.87 -3.64
C PHE A 73 -16.15 -10.70 -2.12
N GLU A 74 -15.00 -11.06 -1.56
CA GLU A 74 -14.65 -10.74 -0.17
C GLU A 74 -13.18 -10.31 -0.07
N CYS A 75 -12.91 -9.41 0.89
CA CYS A 75 -11.56 -9.00 1.24
C CYS A 75 -10.93 -10.02 2.18
N ALA A 76 -10.00 -10.82 1.67
CA ALA A 76 -9.26 -11.81 2.48
C ALA A 76 -8.22 -11.18 3.43
N TRP A 77 -7.90 -9.90 3.24
CA TRP A 77 -6.83 -9.20 3.96
C TRP A 77 -7.37 -7.97 4.68
N ASN A 78 -6.98 -7.83 5.94
CA ASN A 78 -7.12 -6.62 6.73
C ASN A 78 -5.71 -6.06 7.04
N VAL A 79 -5.64 -4.91 7.72
CA VAL A 79 -4.37 -4.26 8.07
C VAL A 79 -3.48 -5.17 8.91
N GLU A 80 -4.03 -5.86 9.90
CA GLU A 80 -3.26 -6.75 10.78
C GLU A 80 -2.60 -7.90 10.01
N ARG A 81 -3.38 -8.60 9.17
CA ARG A 81 -2.88 -9.71 8.36
C ARG A 81 -1.83 -9.23 7.37
N GLY A 82 -2.06 -8.10 6.70
CA GLY A 82 -1.11 -7.51 5.77
C GLY A 82 0.19 -7.08 6.45
N ALA A 83 0.10 -6.51 7.65
CA ALA A 83 1.27 -6.16 8.45
C ALA A 83 2.09 -7.39 8.84
N LYS A 84 1.45 -8.50 9.25
CA LYS A 84 2.13 -9.77 9.54
C LYS A 84 2.85 -10.32 8.31
N GLU A 85 2.19 -10.33 7.15
CA GLU A 85 2.83 -10.76 5.89
C GLU A 85 4.07 -9.93 5.55
N LEU A 86 4.00 -8.60 5.72
CA LEU A 86 5.16 -7.74 5.48
C LEU A 86 6.29 -7.99 6.48
N ILE A 87 5.98 -8.17 7.77
CA ILE A 87 6.97 -8.52 8.79
C ILE A 87 7.68 -9.84 8.41
N ASP A 88 6.91 -10.87 8.05
CA ASP A 88 7.45 -12.17 7.65
C ASP A 88 8.33 -12.07 6.39
N ILE A 89 7.92 -11.26 5.41
CA ILE A 89 8.71 -11.04 4.19
C ILE A 89 10.00 -10.30 4.51
N PHE A 90 9.94 -9.24 5.32
CA PHE A 90 11.10 -8.44 5.69
C PHE A 90 12.12 -9.26 6.48
N ASP A 91 11.68 -10.11 7.41
CA ASP A 91 12.56 -11.05 8.09
C ASP A 91 13.21 -12.03 7.10
N ARG A 92 12.39 -12.65 6.24
CA ARG A 92 12.87 -13.65 5.27
C ARG A 92 13.91 -13.13 4.28
N ILE A 93 13.80 -11.87 3.86
CA ILE A 93 14.75 -11.25 2.93
C ILE A 93 15.92 -10.57 3.65
N GLY A 94 15.97 -10.61 4.99
CA GLY A 94 16.98 -9.90 5.77
C GLY A 94 16.92 -8.39 5.56
N PHE A 95 15.71 -7.82 5.55
CA PHE A 95 15.51 -6.40 5.29
C PHE A 95 16.02 -5.57 6.46
N ASP A 96 17.21 -5.01 6.30
CA ASP A 96 17.90 -4.20 7.30
C ASP A 96 17.97 -2.71 6.91
N GLU A 97 18.63 -1.91 7.74
CA GLU A 97 18.78 -0.47 7.50
C GLU A 97 19.60 -0.17 6.24
N GLU A 98 20.61 -1.00 5.91
CA GLU A 98 21.42 -0.82 4.72
C GLU A 98 20.55 -0.99 3.47
N LEU A 99 19.76 -2.07 3.42
CA LEU A 99 18.84 -2.34 2.33
C LEU A 99 17.75 -1.26 2.26
N TYR A 100 17.16 -0.86 3.38
CA TYR A 100 16.18 0.25 3.41
C TYR A 100 16.75 1.55 2.82
N ARG A 101 18.02 1.86 3.12
CA ARG A 101 18.70 3.07 2.65
C ARG A 101 19.33 2.91 1.27
N PHE A 102 19.31 1.71 0.69
CA PHE A 102 19.95 1.43 -0.59
C PHE A 102 19.45 2.36 -1.69
N ARG A 103 20.36 2.81 -2.56
CA ARG A 103 20.05 3.78 -3.62
C ARG A 103 18.95 3.32 -4.56
N GLY A 104 18.83 2.01 -4.81
CA GLY A 104 17.80 1.43 -5.67
C GLY A 104 16.37 1.69 -5.20
N HIS A 105 16.16 2.02 -3.91
CA HIS A 105 14.84 2.33 -3.35
C HIS A 105 14.61 3.83 -3.14
N THR A 106 15.63 4.66 -3.32
CA THR A 106 15.52 6.12 -3.16
C THR A 106 15.96 6.84 -4.43
N ARG A 107 15.00 7.36 -5.19
CA ARG A 107 15.25 8.03 -6.48
C ARG A 107 16.37 9.06 -6.43
N ILE A 108 16.39 9.96 -5.43
CA ILE A 108 17.41 11.01 -5.34
C ILE A 108 18.83 10.44 -5.14
N LYS A 109 18.97 9.34 -4.37
CA LYS A 109 20.25 8.66 -4.18
C LYS A 109 20.71 7.97 -5.46
N GLN A 110 19.78 7.35 -6.19
CA GLN A 110 20.09 6.73 -7.47
C GLN A 110 20.55 7.75 -8.51
N ILE A 111 19.85 8.90 -8.62
CA ILE A 111 20.23 9.96 -9.54
C ILE A 111 21.64 10.48 -9.23
N ARG A 112 21.95 10.75 -7.95
CA ARG A 112 23.30 11.17 -7.54
C ARG A 112 24.36 10.15 -7.93
N HIS A 113 24.12 8.86 -7.67
CA HIS A 113 25.03 7.80 -8.08
C HIS A 113 25.25 7.75 -9.60
N LEU A 114 24.21 7.93 -10.42
CA LEU A 114 24.32 7.92 -11.87
C LEU A 114 25.12 9.13 -12.40
N LEU A 115 24.95 10.31 -11.80
CA LEU A 115 25.77 11.50 -12.08
C LEU A 115 27.23 11.26 -11.67
N ASP A 116 27.45 10.82 -10.43
CA ASP A 116 28.79 10.59 -9.86
C ASP A 116 29.58 9.52 -10.64
N THR A 117 28.88 8.55 -11.23
CA THR A 117 29.47 7.50 -12.08
C THR A 117 29.48 7.85 -13.57
N GLY A 118 28.99 9.04 -13.95
CA GLY A 118 29.00 9.54 -15.33
C GLY A 118 28.09 8.77 -16.30
N GLN A 119 27.14 7.98 -15.78
CA GLN A 119 26.16 7.26 -16.59
C GLN A 119 25.07 8.19 -17.15
N ILE A 120 24.79 9.29 -16.45
CA ILE A 120 23.94 10.37 -16.94
C ILE A 120 24.68 11.72 -16.87
N ASP A 121 24.28 12.67 -17.70
CA ASP A 121 24.77 14.05 -17.68
C ASP A 121 23.99 14.96 -16.70
N ASP A 122 24.41 16.22 -16.61
CA ASP A 122 23.82 17.23 -15.72
C ASP A 122 22.38 17.60 -16.10
N ASP A 123 21.95 17.24 -17.31
CA ASP A 123 20.58 17.37 -17.81
C ASP A 123 19.77 16.06 -17.61
N PHE A 124 20.36 15.06 -16.93
CA PHE A 124 19.81 13.75 -16.61
C PHE A 124 19.56 12.81 -17.81
N PHE A 125 20.31 12.97 -18.90
CA PHE A 125 20.30 12.05 -20.04
C PHE A 125 21.42 11.03 -19.98
N TRP A 126 21.18 9.81 -20.49
CA TRP A 126 22.19 8.74 -20.56
C TRP A 126 23.32 9.09 -21.54
N ARG A 127 24.55 8.70 -21.18
CA ARG A 127 25.76 8.83 -22.01
C ARG A 127 26.15 7.53 -22.69
#